data_AF-A0A1B3XR65-F1
#
_entry.id   AF-A0A1B3XR65-F1
#
_cell.length_a   1.000
_cell.length_b   1.000
_cell.length_c   1.000
_cell.angle_alpha   90.00
_cell.angle_beta   90.00
_cell.angle_gamma   90.00
#
_symmetry.space_group_name_H-M   'P 1'
#
loop_
_entity.id
_entity.type
_entity.pdbx_description
1 polymer ?
#
loop_
_entity_poly.entity_id
_entity_poly.type
_entity_poly.pdbx_seq_one_letter_code
_entity_poly.pdbx_strand_id
1 'polypeptide(L)'
;MDETRKKIIIQEINAWKESRMLPEQYCNYLLALYSEGDRPASPSSHKIQKGKKDLFSMLWIGALFAFIVFLNYFTEIPIRMQMLLTTISIIVFGLMVRRFIGRKLVFQMALMGMTLTLLLLTVSLADFIAPGKVGILFMFLFLNCGSWIFLGVRLKLLHFSIAGGLGAAVTLYFLLT
;
A
#
# COMPACT_ATOMS: atom_id res chain seq x y z
N MET A 1 -23.94 34.86 29.18
CA MET A 1 -24.25 33.55 29.80
C MET A 1 -23.13 33.21 30.76
N ASP A 2 -23.41 32.49 31.84
CA ASP A 2 -22.41 32.18 32.87
C ASP A 2 -21.37 31.17 32.34
N GLU A 3 -20.12 31.61 32.16
CA GLU A 3 -18.99 30.80 31.69
C GLU A 3 -18.79 29.51 32.51
N THR A 4 -19.20 29.57 33.78
CA THR A 4 -19.19 28.44 34.72
C THR A 4 -20.13 27.33 34.27
N ARG A 5 -21.33 27.67 33.79
CA ARG A 5 -22.31 26.71 33.27
C ARG A 5 -21.87 26.08 31.95
N LYS A 6 -21.22 26.86 31.08
CA LYS A 6 -20.66 26.38 29.80
C LYS A 6 -19.62 25.29 30.04
N LYS A 7 -18.71 25.47 31.02
CA LYS A 7 -17.70 24.47 31.39
C LYS A 7 -18.31 23.18 31.94
N ILE A 8 -19.35 23.28 32.77
CA ILE A 8 -20.06 22.11 33.30
C ILE A 8 -20.70 21.29 32.16
N ILE A 9 -21.38 21.96 31.23
CA ILE A 9 -22.02 21.30 30.07
C ILE A 9 -20.97 20.57 29.20
N ILE A 10 -19.81 21.20 28.95
CA ILE A 10 -18.72 20.57 28.17
C ILE A 10 -18.17 19.33 28.89
N GLN A 11 -18.06 19.37 30.22
CA GLN A 11 -17.58 18.24 31.02
C GLN A 11 -18.57 17.05 30.97
N GLU A 12 -19.88 17.32 31.07
CA GLU A 12 -20.92 16.28 30.94
C GLU A 12 -20.95 15.65 29.55
N ILE A 13 -20.86 16.45 28.49
CA ILE A 13 -20.82 15.96 27.11
C ILE A 13 -19.60 15.04 26.87
N ASN A 14 -18.45 15.33 27.49
CA ASN A 14 -17.28 14.46 27.44
C ASN A 14 -17.49 13.15 28.21
N ALA A 15 -18.14 13.18 29.38
CA ALA A 15 -18.50 11.97 30.13
C ALA A 15 -19.47 11.07 29.35
N TRP A 16 -20.43 11.64 28.62
CA TRP A 16 -21.33 10.90 27.74
C TRP A 16 -20.62 10.27 26.53
N LYS A 17 -19.56 10.91 26.04
CA LYS A 17 -18.73 10.40 24.95
C LYS A 17 -17.91 9.20 25.39
N GLU A 18 -17.29 9.28 26.57
CA GLU A 18 -16.47 8.20 27.12
C GLU A 18 -17.31 6.97 27.49
N SER A 19 -18.51 7.20 28.03
CA SER A 19 -19.48 6.13 28.34
C SER A 19 -20.26 5.60 27.13
N ARG A 20 -20.04 6.14 25.92
CA ARG A 20 -20.79 5.81 24.68
C ARG A 20 -22.32 5.94 24.78
N MET A 21 -22.83 6.73 25.72
CA MET A 21 -24.28 6.94 25.85
C MET A 21 -24.89 7.69 24.66
N LEU A 22 -24.08 8.46 23.92
CA LEU A 22 -24.49 9.19 22.72
C LEU A 22 -23.57 8.86 21.54
N PRO A 23 -24.11 8.75 20.30
CA PRO A 23 -23.29 8.57 19.11
C PRO A 23 -22.30 9.73 18.93
N GLU A 24 -21.07 9.43 18.50
CA GLU A 24 -19.97 10.40 18.44
C GLU A 24 -20.30 11.68 17.64
N GLN A 25 -21.18 11.58 16.64
CA GLN A 25 -21.59 12.73 15.83
C GLN A 25 -22.39 13.76 16.63
N TYR A 26 -23.29 13.33 17.51
CA TYR A 26 -24.12 14.24 18.32
C TYR A 26 -23.31 14.94 19.42
N CYS A 27 -22.44 14.19 20.10
CA CYS A 27 -21.52 14.75 21.07
C CYS A 27 -20.64 15.82 20.40
N ASN A 28 -20.06 15.55 19.22
CA ASN A 28 -19.24 16.52 18.51
C ASN A 28 -20.02 17.77 18.06
N TYR A 29 -21.30 17.63 17.69
CA TYR A 29 -22.16 18.76 17.35
C TYR A 29 -22.43 19.66 18.57
N LEU A 30 -22.83 19.08 19.70
CA LEU A 30 -23.07 19.81 20.95
C LEU A 30 -21.79 20.48 21.45
N LEU A 31 -20.66 19.78 21.40
CA LEU A 31 -19.36 20.35 21.78
C LEU A 31 -18.97 21.52 20.88
N ALA A 32 -19.23 21.45 19.56
CA ALA A 32 -18.96 22.56 18.65
C ALA A 32 -19.85 23.77 18.92
N LEU A 33 -21.13 23.52 19.26
CA LEU A 33 -22.09 24.57 19.58
C LEU A 33 -21.73 25.29 20.90
N TYR A 34 -21.36 24.53 21.93
CA TYR A 34 -21.02 25.07 23.25
C TYR A 34 -19.55 25.47 23.40
N SER A 35 -18.67 25.16 22.46
CA SER A 35 -17.27 25.63 22.49
C SER A 35 -17.03 26.89 21.67
N GLU A 36 -18.00 27.37 20.87
CA GLU A 36 -17.91 28.64 20.12
C GLU A 36 -16.58 28.86 19.36
N GLY A 37 -15.89 27.79 18.97
CA GLY A 37 -14.58 27.86 18.30
C GLY A 37 -13.35 27.79 19.21
N ASP A 38 -13.49 27.80 20.53
CA ASP A 38 -12.39 27.63 21.50
C ASP A 38 -12.17 26.14 21.81
N ARG A 39 -11.80 25.36 20.79
CA ARG A 39 -11.39 23.97 20.99
C ARG A 39 -9.90 23.94 21.34
N PRO A 40 -9.48 23.54 22.56
CA PRO A 40 -8.19 22.88 22.69
C PRO A 40 -8.21 21.65 21.78
N ALA A 41 -7.16 21.50 20.98
CA ALA A 41 -7.08 20.57 19.86
C ALA A 41 -7.67 19.18 20.17
N SER A 42 -8.89 18.95 19.68
CA SER A 42 -9.54 17.64 19.72
C SER A 42 -8.69 16.62 18.93
N PRO A 43 -8.57 15.36 19.39
CA PRO A 43 -7.83 14.29 18.72
C PRO A 43 -8.35 13.94 17.31
N SER A 44 -9.43 14.58 16.84
CA SER A 44 -9.90 14.56 15.46
C SER A 44 -8.89 15.14 14.45
N SER A 45 -8.01 16.07 14.87
CA SER A 45 -6.89 16.52 14.04
C SER A 45 -5.95 15.37 13.65
N HIS A 46 -5.80 14.40 14.56
CA HIS A 46 -4.95 13.24 14.33
C HIS A 46 -5.48 12.31 13.24
N LYS A 47 -6.81 12.17 13.07
CA LYS A 47 -7.41 11.36 11.98
C LYS A 47 -7.23 12.03 10.60
N ILE A 48 -7.40 13.35 10.51
CA ILE A 48 -7.21 14.09 9.24
C ILE A 48 -5.73 14.10 8.81
N GLN A 49 -4.81 14.26 9.77
CA GLN A 49 -3.38 14.20 9.48
C GLN A 49 -2.92 12.77 9.12
N LYS A 50 -3.56 11.73 9.67
CA LYS A 50 -3.28 10.32 9.33
C LYS A 50 -3.65 10.02 7.87
N GLY A 51 -4.79 10.54 7.39
CA GLY A 51 -5.25 10.40 6.00
C GLY A 51 -4.38 11.13 4.98
N LYS A 52 -3.96 12.38 5.27
CA LYS A 52 -3.03 13.12 4.39
C LYS A 52 -1.66 12.43 4.27
N LYS A 53 -1.14 11.87 5.36
CA LYS A 53 0.12 11.10 5.35
C LYS A 53 0.01 9.78 4.56
N ASP A 54 -1.16 9.14 4.56
CA ASP A 54 -1.41 7.95 3.73
C ASP A 54 -1.49 8.28 2.24
N LEU A 55 -2.22 9.33 1.89
CA LEU A 55 -2.33 9.81 0.52
C LEU A 55 -0.96 10.19 -0.04
N PHE A 56 -0.14 10.89 0.75
CA PHE A 56 1.21 11.24 0.36
C PHE A 56 2.10 10.00 0.21
N SER A 57 2.03 9.03 1.14
CA SER A 57 2.78 7.78 1.04
C SER A 57 2.37 6.94 -0.17
N MET A 58 1.07 6.94 -0.50
CA MET A 58 0.53 6.24 -1.67
C MET A 58 0.97 6.90 -2.97
N LEU A 59 0.94 8.24 -3.03
CA LEU A 59 1.43 9.00 -4.18
C LEU A 59 2.93 8.75 -4.41
N TRP A 60 3.72 8.68 -3.32
CA TRP A 60 5.15 8.34 -3.40
C TRP A 60 5.40 6.92 -3.91
N ILE A 61 4.63 5.93 -3.45
CA ILE A 61 4.71 4.54 -3.94
C ILE A 61 4.36 4.47 -5.43
N GLY A 62 3.28 5.16 -5.84
CA GLY A 62 2.87 5.23 -7.24
C GLY A 62 3.89 5.94 -8.11
N ALA A 63 4.46 7.05 -7.65
CA ALA A 63 5.51 7.79 -8.34
C ALA A 63 6.78 6.95 -8.50
N LEU A 64 7.22 6.25 -7.46
CA LEU A 64 8.34 5.30 -7.54
C LEU A 64 8.09 4.21 -8.58
N PHE A 65 6.89 3.63 -8.58
CA PHE A 65 6.54 2.59 -9.56
C PHE A 65 6.53 3.14 -11.00
N ALA A 66 5.88 4.29 -11.23
CA ALA A 66 5.85 4.94 -12.53
C ALA A 66 7.26 5.31 -13.01
N PHE A 67 8.12 5.78 -12.10
CA PHE A 67 9.52 6.07 -12.39
C PHE A 67 10.31 4.83 -12.82
N ILE A 68 10.10 3.68 -12.17
CA ILE A 68 10.74 2.42 -12.57
C ILE A 68 10.29 1.97 -13.96
N VAL A 69 8.99 2.06 -14.27
CA VAL A 69 8.45 1.71 -15.59
C VAL A 69 9.00 2.67 -16.65
N PHE A 70 9.04 3.96 -16.35
CA PHE A 70 9.61 4.98 -17.22
C PHE A 70 11.08 4.69 -17.52
N LEU A 71 11.88 4.38 -16.51
CA LEU A 71 13.29 4.00 -16.70
C LEU A 71 13.47 2.71 -17.49
N ASN A 72 12.54 1.76 -17.37
CA ASN A 72 12.55 0.52 -18.15
C ASN A 72 12.23 0.77 -19.63
N TYR A 73 11.36 1.74 -19.92
CA TYR A 73 11.02 2.14 -21.29
C TYR A 73 12.19 2.82 -22.02
N PHE A 74 13.04 3.55 -21.30
CA PHE A 74 14.29 4.08 -21.84
C PHE A 74 15.33 2.97 -21.96
N THR A 75 15.20 2.16 -23.00
CA THR A 75 16.12 1.07 -23.39
C THR A 75 17.55 1.52 -23.74
N GLU A 76 17.81 2.84 -23.71
CA GLU A 76 19.13 3.46 -23.85
C GLU A 76 20.02 3.23 -22.60
N ILE A 77 19.44 2.88 -21.45
CA ILE A 77 20.21 2.61 -20.23
C ILE A 77 20.81 1.20 -20.28
N PRO A 78 22.11 1.02 -19.95
CA PRO A 78 22.72 -0.30 -19.93
C PRO A 78 22.01 -1.24 -18.96
N ILE A 79 21.67 -2.45 -19.44
CA ILE A 79 20.86 -3.47 -18.73
C ILE A 79 21.35 -3.76 -17.29
N ARG A 80 22.66 -3.70 -17.05
CA ARG A 80 23.26 -3.87 -15.71
C ARG A 80 22.78 -2.83 -14.71
N MET A 81 22.70 -1.56 -15.12
CA MET A 81 22.28 -0.46 -14.24
C MET A 81 20.78 -0.52 -13.95
N GLN A 82 19.98 -0.90 -14.96
CA GLN A 82 18.54 -1.09 -14.83
C GLN A 82 18.19 -2.23 -13.85
N MET A 83 18.90 -3.36 -13.90
CA MET A 83 18.73 -4.46 -12.93
C MET A 83 19.12 -4.06 -11.51
N LEU A 84 20.20 -3.28 -11.35
CA LEU A 84 20.63 -2.77 -10.04
C LEU A 84 19.56 -1.86 -9.41
N LEU A 85 19.00 -0.95 -10.20
CA LEU A 85 18.00 0.01 -9.75
C LEU A 85 16.64 -0.64 -9.43
N THR A 86 16.22 -1.61 -10.23
CA THR A 86 15.03 -2.42 -9.94
C THR A 86 15.21 -3.26 -8.69
N THR A 87 16.40 -3.84 -8.46
CA THR A 87 16.72 -4.58 -7.22
C THR A 87 16.66 -3.69 -5.98
N ILE A 88 17.26 -2.49 -6.04
CA ILE A 88 17.19 -1.51 -4.94
C ILE A 88 15.73 -1.14 -4.65
N SER A 89 14.92 -0.95 -5.70
CA SER A 89 13.50 -0.60 -5.55
C SER A 89 12.69 -1.69 -4.83
N ILE A 90 12.98 -2.97 -5.08
CA ILE A 90 12.35 -4.10 -4.36
C ILE A 90 12.66 -4.03 -2.86
N ILE A 91 13.89 -3.70 -2.48
CA ILE A 91 14.29 -3.55 -1.08
C ILE A 91 13.52 -2.39 -0.42
N VAL A 92 13.38 -1.26 -1.12
CA VAL A 92 12.61 -0.09 -0.65
C VAL A 92 11.14 -0.43 -0.48
N PHE A 93 10.51 -1.10 -1.45
CA PHE A 93 9.13 -1.56 -1.32
C PHE A 93 8.97 -2.56 -0.17
N GLY A 94 9.89 -3.50 0.00
CA GLY A 94 9.88 -4.45 1.12
C GLY A 94 10.00 -3.78 2.49
N LEU A 95 10.86 -2.76 2.62
CA LEU A 95 10.96 -1.95 3.83
C LEU A 95 9.65 -1.18 4.10
N MET A 96 9.03 -0.62 3.07
CA MET A 96 7.74 0.07 3.20
C MET A 96 6.60 -0.87 3.59
N VAL A 97 6.54 -2.07 3.03
CA VAL A 97 5.58 -3.11 3.44
C VAL A 97 5.74 -3.41 4.94
N ARG A 98 6.98 -3.54 5.43
CA ARG A 98 7.28 -3.78 6.85
C ARG A 98 6.92 -2.57 7.73
N ARG A 99 7.17 -1.35 7.26
CA ARG A 99 6.89 -0.08 7.96
C ARG A 99 5.39 0.19 8.08
N PHE A 100 4.60 -0.19 7.07
CA PHE A 100 3.17 0.14 6.96
C PHE A 100 2.24 -1.04 7.28
N ILE A 101 2.72 -2.04 8.03
CA ILE A 101 1.98 -3.27 8.33
C ILE A 101 0.67 -3.07 9.14
N GLY A 102 0.35 -1.84 9.55
CA GLY A 102 -0.91 -1.46 10.21
C GLY A 102 -1.93 -0.73 9.32
N ARG A 103 -1.61 -0.40 8.06
CA ARG A 103 -2.49 0.36 7.16
C ARG A 103 -2.87 -0.47 5.94
N LYS A 104 -4.09 -1.03 5.96
CA LYS A 104 -4.58 -2.02 4.96
C LYS A 104 -4.38 -1.58 3.50
N LEU A 105 -4.69 -0.33 3.17
CA LEU A 105 -4.62 0.17 1.78
C LEU A 105 -3.17 0.36 1.29
N VAL A 106 -2.34 1.04 2.07
CA VAL A 106 -0.92 1.30 1.72
C VAL A 106 -0.12 0.00 1.67
N PHE A 107 -0.42 -0.93 2.57
CA PHE A 107 0.17 -2.27 2.57
C PHE A 107 -0.12 -3.02 1.26
N GLN A 108 -1.38 -3.02 0.80
CA GLN A 108 -1.76 -3.68 -0.46
C GLN A 108 -1.06 -3.05 -1.67
N MET A 109 -0.99 -1.71 -1.75
CA MET A 109 -0.32 -1.02 -2.85
C MET A 109 1.20 -1.27 -2.87
N ALA A 110 1.85 -1.23 -1.71
CA ALA A 110 3.28 -1.52 -1.61
C ALA A 110 3.60 -2.98 -1.97
N LEU A 111 2.73 -3.92 -1.56
CA LEU A 111 2.85 -5.33 -1.92
C LEU A 111 2.71 -5.53 -3.44
N MET A 112 1.70 -4.89 -4.05
CA MET A 112 1.49 -4.92 -5.49
C MET A 112 2.70 -4.37 -6.25
N GLY A 113 3.23 -3.22 -5.82
CA GLY A 113 4.44 -2.63 -6.39
C GLY A 113 5.66 -3.55 -6.27
N MET A 114 5.87 -4.19 -5.11
CA MET A 114 6.95 -5.15 -4.92
C MET A 114 6.86 -6.33 -5.89
N THR A 115 5.64 -6.83 -6.12
CA THR A 115 5.42 -8.04 -6.91
C THR A 115 5.52 -7.80 -8.41
N LEU A 116 5.04 -6.65 -8.88
CA LEU A 116 5.24 -6.20 -10.25
C LEU A 116 6.73 -5.91 -10.53
N THR A 117 7.42 -5.21 -9.62
CA THR A 117 8.84 -4.91 -9.79
C THR A 117 9.72 -6.15 -9.75
N LEU A 118 9.35 -7.17 -8.96
CA LEU A 118 9.99 -8.49 -8.97
C LEU A 118 9.83 -9.21 -10.32
N LEU A 119 8.64 -9.13 -10.92
CA LEU A 119 8.40 -9.71 -12.24
C LEU A 119 9.24 -9.01 -13.31
N LEU A 120 9.29 -7.68 -13.31
CA LEU A 120 10.15 -6.89 -14.20
C LEU A 120 11.63 -7.30 -14.07
N LEU A 121 12.14 -7.41 -12.84
CA LEU A 121 13.51 -7.86 -12.60
C LEU A 121 13.75 -9.27 -13.16
N THR A 122 12.80 -10.17 -12.96
CA THR A 122 12.94 -11.56 -13.40
C THR A 122 12.98 -11.66 -14.92
N VAL A 123 12.15 -10.90 -15.64
CA VAL A 123 12.17 -10.85 -17.11
C VAL A 123 13.51 -10.31 -17.60
N SER A 124 14.02 -9.21 -17.04
CA SER A 124 15.33 -8.67 -17.38
C SER A 124 16.48 -9.65 -17.10
N LEU A 125 16.38 -10.43 -16.01
CA LEU A 125 17.38 -11.43 -15.66
C LEU A 125 17.36 -12.64 -16.61
N ALA A 126 16.17 -13.09 -17.01
CA ALA A 126 16.01 -14.19 -17.95
C ALA A 126 16.55 -13.82 -19.35
N ASP A 127 16.33 -12.58 -19.78
CA ASP A 127 16.87 -12.06 -21.05
C ASP A 127 18.40 -11.95 -21.01
N PHE A 128 18.98 -11.54 -19.87
CA PHE A 128 20.42 -11.47 -19.68
C PHE A 128 21.11 -12.84 -19.65
N ILE A 129 20.51 -13.84 -18.99
CA ILE A 129 21.11 -15.17 -18.81
C ILE A 129 20.99 -16.03 -20.08
N ALA A 130 19.87 -15.93 -20.80
CA ALA A 130 19.62 -16.81 -21.94
C ALA A 130 18.77 -16.12 -23.02
N PRO A 131 19.39 -15.28 -23.88
CA PRO A 131 18.68 -14.66 -24.98
C PRO A 131 18.06 -15.72 -25.89
N GLY A 132 16.73 -15.68 -26.05
CA GLY A 132 15.98 -16.53 -26.97
C GLY A 132 15.61 -17.94 -26.48
N LYS A 133 15.98 -18.35 -25.26
CA LYS A 133 15.52 -19.65 -24.69
C LYS A 133 14.24 -19.48 -23.90
N VAL A 134 13.12 -19.63 -24.60
CA VAL A 134 11.76 -19.48 -24.05
C VAL A 134 11.51 -20.37 -22.83
N GLY A 135 12.12 -21.55 -22.75
CA GLY A 135 11.99 -22.45 -21.60
C GLY A 135 12.48 -21.87 -20.26
N ILE A 136 13.52 -21.04 -20.28
CA ILE A 136 14.06 -20.42 -19.05
C ILE A 136 13.12 -19.30 -18.57
N LEU A 137 12.56 -18.52 -19.50
CA LEU A 137 11.52 -17.51 -19.19
C LEU A 137 10.30 -18.16 -18.52
N PHE A 138 9.83 -19.30 -19.03
CA PHE A 138 8.72 -20.04 -18.44
C PHE A 138 9.01 -20.52 -17.01
N MET A 139 10.21 -21.06 -16.76
CA MET A 139 10.61 -21.48 -15.41
C MET A 139 10.57 -20.31 -14.42
N PHE A 140 11.08 -19.15 -14.84
CA PHE A 140 11.08 -17.93 -14.04
C PHE A 140 9.68 -17.35 -13.81
N LEU A 141 8.77 -17.45 -14.79
CA LEU A 141 7.36 -17.06 -14.64
C LEU A 141 6.64 -17.94 -13.62
N PHE A 142 6.87 -19.25 -13.65
CA PHE A 142 6.33 -20.19 -12.66
C PHE A 142 6.82 -19.88 -11.24
N LEU A 143 8.10 -19.55 -11.08
CA LEU A 143 8.66 -19.13 -9.79
C LEU A 143 8.02 -17.83 -9.27
N ASN A 144 7.74 -16.87 -10.15
CA ASN A 144 7.03 -15.64 -9.78
C ASN A 144 5.58 -15.93 -9.36
N CYS A 145 4.85 -16.74 -10.13
CA CYS A 145 3.48 -17.12 -9.79
C CYS A 145 3.41 -17.89 -8.46
N GLY A 146 4.35 -18.82 -8.23
CA GLY A 146 4.48 -19.53 -6.95
C GLY A 146 4.77 -18.60 -5.79
N SER A 147 5.67 -17.62 -5.99
CA SER A 147 5.95 -16.58 -5.00
C SER A 147 4.71 -15.73 -4.70
N TRP A 148 3.90 -15.42 -5.71
CA TRP A 148 2.65 -14.67 -5.54
C TRP A 148 1.61 -15.44 -4.75
N ILE A 149 1.41 -16.72 -5.07
CA ILE A 149 0.50 -17.60 -4.33
C ILE A 149 0.98 -17.75 -2.89
N PHE A 150 2.29 -17.97 -2.67
CA PHE A 150 2.86 -18.11 -1.32
C PHE A 150 2.67 -16.84 -0.48
N LEU A 151 2.97 -15.65 -1.03
CA LEU A 151 2.72 -14.37 -0.35
C LEU A 151 1.22 -14.15 -0.10
N GLY A 152 0.36 -14.53 -1.04
CA GLY A 152 -1.10 -14.38 -0.95
C GLY A 152 -1.70 -15.23 0.16
N VAL A 153 -1.25 -16.48 0.29
CA VAL A 153 -1.65 -17.40 1.36
C VAL A 153 -1.10 -16.93 2.71
N ARG A 154 0.17 -16.54 2.80
CA ARG A 154 0.80 -16.02 4.03
C ARG A 154 0.11 -14.76 4.56
N LEU A 155 -0.34 -13.89 3.67
CA LEU A 155 -0.95 -12.60 4.03
C LEU A 155 -2.49 -12.64 4.05
N LYS A 156 -3.12 -13.81 3.83
CA LYS A 156 -4.58 -13.99 3.71
C LYS A 156 -5.24 -13.03 2.70
N LEU A 157 -4.54 -12.67 1.63
CA LEU A 157 -5.03 -11.77 0.58
C LEU A 157 -5.53 -12.59 -0.61
N LEU A 158 -6.83 -12.86 -0.66
CA LEU A 158 -7.46 -13.66 -1.73
C LEU A 158 -7.17 -13.12 -3.14
N HIS A 159 -7.26 -11.81 -3.33
CA HIS A 159 -6.98 -11.15 -4.62
C HIS A 159 -5.59 -11.49 -5.17
N PHE A 160 -4.60 -11.63 -4.29
CA PHE A 160 -3.22 -11.88 -4.68
C PHE A 160 -3.00 -13.35 -5.05
N SER A 161 -3.67 -14.27 -4.36
CA SER A 161 -3.69 -15.68 -4.73
C SER A 161 -4.43 -15.94 -6.05
N ILE A 162 -5.52 -15.19 -6.30
CA ILE A 162 -6.26 -15.27 -7.57
C ILE A 162 -5.38 -14.74 -8.70
N ALA A 163 -4.72 -13.59 -8.53
CA ALA A 163 -3.79 -13.05 -9.53
C ALA A 163 -2.63 -14.01 -9.84
N GLY A 164 -2.05 -14.65 -8.83
CA GLY A 164 -1.03 -15.70 -9.00
C GLY A 164 -1.54 -16.94 -9.75
N GLY A 165 -2.74 -17.41 -9.42
CA GLY A 165 -3.37 -18.53 -10.12
C GLY A 165 -3.71 -18.21 -11.58
N LEU A 166 -4.22 -17.01 -11.84
CA LEU A 166 -4.55 -16.53 -13.19
C LEU A 166 -3.27 -16.35 -14.03
N GLY A 167 -2.21 -15.81 -13.43
CA GLY A 167 -0.88 -15.73 -14.06
C GLY A 167 -0.31 -17.12 -14.40
N ALA A 168 -0.43 -18.08 -13.49
CA ALA A 168 0.00 -19.46 -13.74
C ALA A 168 -0.81 -20.10 -14.88
N ALA A 169 -2.14 -19.89 -14.91
CA ALA A 169 -3.00 -20.41 -15.97
C ALA A 169 -2.64 -19.83 -17.35
N VAL A 170 -2.38 -18.52 -17.45
CA VAL A 170 -1.94 -17.87 -18.70
C VAL A 170 -0.57 -18.41 -19.14
N THR A 171 0.35 -18.61 -18.19
CA THR A 171 1.67 -19.21 -18.45
C THR A 171 1.54 -20.63 -19.00
N LEU A 172 0.63 -21.42 -18.43
CA LEU A 172 0.33 -22.79 -18.86
C LEU A 172 -0.30 -22.81 -20.26
N TYR A 173 -1.23 -21.89 -20.54
CA TYR A 173 -1.85 -21.75 -21.85
C TYR A 173 -0.81 -21.44 -22.93
N PHE A 174 0.10 -20.51 -22.68
CA PHE A 174 1.19 -20.16 -23.60
C PHE A 174 2.24 -21.26 -23.78
N LEU A 175 2.33 -22.21 -22.84
CA LEU A 175 3.23 -23.36 -22.94
C LEU A 175 2.60 -24.52 -23.74
N LEU A 176 1.27 -24.60 -23.75
CA LEU A 176 0.49 -25.61 -24.50
C LEU A 176 0.15 -25.19 -25.93
N THR A 177 0.25 -23.89 -26.25
CA THR A 177 -0.03 -23.31 -27.59
C THR A 177 1.28 -23.09 -28.32
#